data_AF-A0A6F9D9A0-F1
#
_entry.id   AF-A0A6F9D9A0-F1
#
_cell.length_a   1.000
_cell.length_b   1.000
_cell.length_c   1.000
_cell.angle_alpha   90.00
_cell.angle_beta   90.00
_cell.angle_gamma   90.00
#
_symmetry.space_group_name_H-M   'P 1'
#
loop_
_entity.id
_entity.type
_entity.pdbx_description
1 polymer ?
#
loop_
_entity_poly.entity_id
_entity_poly.type
_entity_poly.pdbx_seq_one_letter_code
_entity_poly.pdbx_strand_id
1 'polypeptide(L)'
;MLMSVLSCLYDSVSILLRKNVEKRILLRNIDSVFLIIDEIVDGGVIMQVDGCHVLDQIVTRGDDIPLTEQTISQVFQSAREQIKWSLLK
;
A
#
# COMPACT_ATOMS: atom_id res chain seq x y z
N MET A 1 -5.19 -7.96 16.40
CA MET A 1 -6.11 -8.01 15.26
C MET A 1 -6.60 -6.62 14.85
N LEU A 2 -7.22 -5.82 15.72
CA LEU A 2 -7.60 -4.44 15.33
C LEU A 2 -6.39 -3.54 15.05
N MET A 3 -5.30 -3.69 15.81
CA MET A 3 -4.07 -2.96 15.58
C MET A 3 -3.46 -3.25 14.19
N SER A 4 -3.57 -4.48 13.68
CA SER A 4 -3.04 -4.83 12.35
C SER A 4 -3.89 -4.22 11.24
N VAL A 5 -5.21 -4.08 11.43
CA VAL A 5 -6.08 -3.34 10.50
C VAL A 5 -5.71 -1.85 10.47
N LEU A 6 -5.50 -1.25 11.64
CA LEU A 6 -5.10 0.16 11.73
C LEU A 6 -3.70 0.39 11.11
N SER A 7 -2.75 -0.52 11.36
CA SER A 7 -1.43 -0.46 10.74
C SER A 7 -1.54 -0.59 9.23
N CYS A 8 -2.31 -1.57 8.73
CA CYS A 8 -2.56 -1.76 7.30
C CYS A 8 -3.10 -0.50 6.63
N LEU A 9 -4.11 0.13 7.24
CA LEU A 9 -4.67 1.39 6.74
C LEU A 9 -3.63 2.51 6.74
N TYR A 10 -2.89 2.68 7.84
CA TYR A 10 -1.86 3.71 7.95
C TYR A 10 -0.74 3.50 6.93
N ASP A 11 -0.25 2.28 6.76
CA ASP A 11 0.83 1.92 5.84
C ASP A 11 0.38 2.16 4.40
N SER A 12 -0.82 1.71 4.03
CA SER A 12 -1.41 1.92 2.70
C SER A 12 -1.57 3.42 2.39
N VAL A 13 -2.17 4.19 3.29
CA VAL A 13 -2.36 5.64 3.11
C VAL A 13 -1.01 6.37 3.09
N SER A 14 -0.05 5.96 3.92
CA SER A 14 1.29 6.55 3.93
C SER A 14 2.02 6.29 2.62
N ILE A 15 1.92 5.10 2.03
CA ILE A 15 2.53 4.81 0.72
C ILE A 15 1.82 5.61 -0.40
N LEU A 16 0.48 5.61 -0.41
CA LEU A 16 -0.33 6.38 -1.36
C LEU A 16 0.07 7.87 -1.36
N LEU A 17 0.21 8.45 -0.17
CA LEU A 17 0.52 9.87 0.01
C LEU A 17 2.03 10.18 0.06
N ARG A 18 2.89 9.21 -0.29
CA ARG A 18 4.36 9.37 -0.28
C ARG A 18 4.89 9.91 1.05
N LYS A 19 4.34 9.38 2.15
CA LYS A 19 4.61 9.74 3.56
C LYS A 19 4.18 11.16 3.97
N ASN A 20 3.44 11.87 3.12
CA ASN A 20 2.91 13.21 3.43
C ASN A 20 1.43 13.14 3.82
N VAL A 21 1.15 12.69 5.06
CA VAL A 21 -0.21 12.52 5.57
C VAL A 21 -0.75 13.83 6.14
N GLU A 22 -1.11 14.75 5.25
CA GLU A 22 -1.79 15.99 5.58
C GLU A 22 -3.27 15.94 5.17
N LYS A 23 -4.16 16.56 5.95
CA LYS A 23 -5.60 16.60 5.68
C LYS A 23 -5.92 17.03 4.24
N ARG A 24 -5.26 18.06 3.73
CA ARG A 24 -5.49 18.58 2.37
C ARG A 24 -5.15 17.55 1.30
N ILE A 25 -4.05 16.81 1.48
CA ILE A 25 -3.56 15.82 0.52
C ILE A 25 -4.42 14.56 0.59
N LEU A 26 -4.79 14.12 1.79
CA LEU A 26 -5.71 13.01 2.00
C LEU A 26 -7.06 13.27 1.32
N LEU A 27 -7.65 14.46 1.52
CA LEU A 27 -8.93 14.82 0.88
C LEU A 27 -8.86 14.88 -0.64
N ARG A 28 -7.69 15.16 -1.23
CA ARG A 28 -7.48 15.13 -2.69
C ARG A 28 -7.42 13.71 -3.25
N ASN A 29 -7.15 12.70 -2.42
CA ASN A 29 -7.03 11.30 -2.81
C ASN A 29 -8.10 10.44 -2.12
N ILE A 30 -9.22 11.04 -1.72
CA ILE A 30 -10.20 10.39 -0.83
C ILE A 30 -10.83 9.15 -1.48
N ASP A 31 -11.03 9.16 -2.80
CA ASP A 31 -11.58 8.02 -3.53
C ASP A 31 -10.65 6.80 -3.42
N SER A 32 -9.34 7.00 -3.59
CA SER A 32 -8.34 5.94 -3.39
C SER A 32 -8.28 5.48 -1.93
N VAL A 33 -8.47 6.39 -0.96
CA VAL A 33 -8.53 6.02 0.46
C VAL A 33 -9.76 5.16 0.76
N PHE A 34 -10.91 5.43 0.13
CA PHE A 34 -12.08 4.57 0.25
C PHE A 34 -11.85 3.19 -0.38
N LEU A 35 -11.23 3.11 -1.55
CA LEU A 35 -10.85 1.84 -2.16
C LEU A 35 -9.90 1.02 -1.24
N ILE A 36 -8.97 1.68 -0.55
CA ILE A 36 -8.11 1.04 0.46
C ILE A 36 -8.95 0.46 1.59
N ILE A 37 -9.94 1.20 2.09
CA ILE A 37 -10.80 0.72 3.18
C ILE A 37 -11.62 -0.50 2.74
N ASP A 38 -12.19 -0.46 1.54
CA ASP A 38 -13.00 -1.55 0.99
C ASP A 38 -12.18 -2.84 0.78
N GLU A 39 -10.90 -2.72 0.44
CA GLU A 39 -10.01 -3.88 0.29
C GLU A 39 -9.54 -4.43 1.65
N ILE A 40 -9.48 -3.60 2.71
CA ILE A 40 -9.08 -4.04 4.05
C ILE A 40 -10.23 -4.74 4.76
N VAL A 41 -11.46 -4.21 4.66
CA VAL A 41 -12.63 -4.70 5.38
C VAL A 41 -13.86 -4.74 4.48
N ASP A 42 -14.53 -5.89 4.42
CA ASP A 42 -15.83 -6.05 3.76
C ASP A 42 -16.88 -6.50 4.79
N GLY A 43 -17.95 -5.72 4.98
CA GLY A 43 -19.04 -6.06 5.90
C GLY A 43 -18.61 -6.28 7.36
N GLY A 44 -17.47 -5.72 7.79
CA GLY A 44 -16.87 -5.95 9.10
C GLY A 44 -15.95 -7.16 9.19
N VAL A 45 -15.79 -7.91 8.10
CA VAL A 45 -14.83 -9.01 7.97
C VAL A 45 -13.50 -8.45 7.46
N ILE A 46 -12.41 -8.79 8.14
CA ILE A 46 -11.07 -8.36 7.74
C ILE A 46 -10.62 -9.23 6.56
N MET A 47 -10.34 -8.59 5.42
CA MET A 47 -9.92 -9.24 4.17
C MET A 47 -8.40 -9.19 4.01
N GLN A 48 -7.77 -8.08 4.38
CA GLN A 48 -6.32 -7.88 4.24
C GLN A 48 -5.77 -7.08 5.43
N VAL A 49 -4.51 -7.38 5.81
CA VAL A 49 -3.76 -6.71 6.89
C VAL A 49 -2.35 -6.26 6.46
N ASP A 50 -1.95 -6.51 5.22
CA ASP A 50 -0.72 -5.98 4.61
C ASP A 50 -1.04 -4.80 3.67
N GLY A 51 -0.59 -3.60 4.03
CA GLY A 51 -0.87 -2.39 3.25
C GLY A 51 -0.17 -2.32 1.89
N CYS A 52 0.95 -3.03 1.72
CA CYS A 52 1.60 -3.14 0.41
C CYS A 52 0.74 -3.95 -0.56
N HIS A 53 0.14 -5.04 -0.07
CA HIS A 53 -0.75 -5.88 -0.87
C HIS A 53 -2.05 -5.17 -1.24
N VAL A 54 -2.64 -4.40 -0.31
CA VAL A 54 -3.85 -3.60 -0.59
C VAL A 54 -3.60 -2.65 -1.76
N LEU A 55 -2.48 -1.95 -1.76
CA LEU A 55 -2.15 -1.02 -2.84
C LEU A 55 -1.91 -1.71 -4.17
N ASP A 56 -1.20 -2.84 -4.19
CA ASP A 56 -0.96 -3.61 -5.43
C ASP A 56 -2.28 -4.07 -6.08
N GLN A 57 -3.24 -4.51 -5.26
CA GLN A 57 -4.59 -4.88 -5.72
C GLN A 57 -5.36 -3.69 -6.31
N ILE A 58 -5.28 -2.52 -5.68
CA ILE A 58 -6.01 -1.33 -6.13
C ILE A 58 -5.40 -0.76 -7.41
N VAL A 59 -4.06 -0.75 -7.52
CA VAL A 59 -3.33 -0.29 -8.70
C VAL A 59 -3.62 -1.21 -9.90
N THR A 60 -3.65 -2.53 -9.69
CA THR A 60 -3.95 -3.49 -10.77
C THR A 60 -5.39 -3.35 -11.29
N ARG A 61 -6.31 -2.81 -10.48
CA ARG A 61 -7.71 -2.58 -10.84
C ARG A 61 -7.99 -1.21 -11.46
N GLY A 62 -7.04 -0.27 -11.42
CA GLY A 62 -7.19 1.10 -11.91
C GLY A 62 -6.29 1.41 -13.10
N ASP A 63 -6.86 1.51 -14.31
CA ASP A 63 -6.16 1.87 -15.56
C ASP A 63 -5.51 3.29 -15.56
N ASP A 64 -5.71 4.10 -14.50
CA ASP A 64 -5.43 5.54 -14.52
C ASP A 64 -4.40 6.03 -13.47
N ILE A 65 -3.66 5.13 -12.79
CA ILE A 65 -2.64 5.57 -11.82
C ILE A 65 -1.24 5.45 -12.46
N PRO A 66 -0.63 6.53 -12.97
CA PRO A 66 0.76 6.50 -13.44
C PRO A 66 1.69 6.37 -12.24
N LEU A 67 1.90 5.13 -11.81
CA LEU A 67 2.71 4.75 -10.66
C LEU A 67 4.14 4.37 -11.08
N THR A 68 4.67 5.00 -12.13
CA THR A 68 5.92 4.62 -12.83
C THR A 68 7.18 4.70 -11.96
N GLU A 69 7.08 5.13 -10.70
CA GLU A 69 8.20 5.24 -9.75
C GLU A 69 8.13 4.24 -8.58
N GLN A 70 6.97 3.61 -8.31
CA GLN A 70 6.84 2.70 -7.15
C GLN A 70 7.32 1.28 -7.45
N THR A 71 7.09 0.77 -8.67
CA THR A 71 7.58 -0.54 -9.10
C THR A 71 9.11 -0.61 -9.03
N ILE A 72 9.82 0.45 -9.44
CA ILE A 72 11.29 0.45 -9.46
C ILE A 72 11.85 0.43 -8.03
N SER A 73 11.26 1.21 -7.12
CA SER A 73 11.73 1.28 -5.73
C SER A 73 11.52 -0.06 -4.99
N GLN A 74 10.36 -0.70 -5.18
CA GLN A 74 10.05 -2.00 -4.59
C GLN A 74 10.88 -3.13 -5.21
N VAL A 75 11.03 -3.17 -6.54
CA VAL A 75 11.89 -4.14 -7.23
C VAL A 75 13.34 -4.02 -6.77
N PHE A 76 13.85 -2.79 -6.60
CA PHE A 76 15.20 -2.57 -6.10
C PHE A 76 15.37 -3.01 -4.65
N GLN A 77 14.35 -2.79 -3.81
CA GLN A 77 14.33 -3.24 -2.42
C GLN A 77 14.37 -4.77 -2.33
N SER A 78 13.50 -5.46 -3.10
CA SER A 78 13.46 -6.92 -3.18
C SER A 78 14.74 -7.51 -3.77
N ALA A 79 15.31 -6.89 -4.80
CA ALA A 79 16.60 -7.30 -5.36
C ALA A 79 17.74 -7.17 -4.33
N ARG A 80 17.77 -6.08 -3.54
CA ARG A 80 18.73 -5.92 -2.44
C ARG A 80 18.61 -7.02 -1.40
N GLU A 81 17.40 -7.39 -1.02
CA GLU A 81 17.18 -8.48 -0.06
C GLU A 81 17.64 -9.81 -0.63
N GLN A 82 17.31 -10.13 -1.88
CA GLN A 82 17.76 -11.37 -2.52
C GLN A 82 19.31 -11.47 -2.61
N ILE A 83 19.99 -10.37 -2.94
CA ILE A 83 21.47 -10.33 -2.95
C ILE A 83 22.03 -10.57 -1.54
N LYS A 84 21.42 -9.98 -0.51
CA LYS A 84 21.85 -10.18 0.89
C LYS A 84 21.76 -11.64 1.30
N TRP A 85 20.68 -12.33 0.93
CA TRP A 85 20.53 -13.77 1.19
C TRP A 85 21.48 -14.63 0.35
N SER A 86 21.76 -14.24 -0.90
CA SER A 86 22.73 -14.92 -1.76
C SER A 86 24.18 -14.80 -1.30
N LEU A 87 24.54 -13.74 -0.55
CA LEU A 87 25.88 -13.52 -0.01
C LEU A 87 26.11 -14.17 1.36
N LEU A 88 25.04 -14.55 2.06
CA LEU A 88 25.07 -15.26 3.34
C LEU A 88 25.09 -16.79 3.17
N LYS A 89 25.12 -17.28 1.92
CA LYS A 89 25.20 -18.69 1.57
C LYS A 89 26.61 -19.05 1.10
#